data_AF-A0A3A4W5F7-F1
#
_entry.id   AF-A0A3A4W5F7-F1
#
_cell.length_a   1.000
_cell.length_b   1.000
_cell.length_c   1.000
_cell.angle_alpha   90.00
_cell.angle_beta   90.00
_cell.angle_gamma   90.00
#
_symmetry.space_group_name_H-M   'P 1'
#
loop_
_entity.id
_entity.type
_entity.pdbx_description
1 polymer ?
#
loop_
_entity_poly.entity_id
_entity_poly.type
_entity_poly.pdbx_seq_one_letter_code
_entity_poly.pdbx_strand_id
1 'polypeptide(L)'
;MKYRIQHADGHPIHPDAQYFVLRLDSDPHARVAAMAYAASVRHDNPQLAGELETWVARIIMFRTTLVKNRTGPAEADPEEGERSA
;
A
#
# COMPACT_ATOMS: atom_id res chain seq x y z
N MET A 1 3.69 9.56 13.71
CA MET A 1 4.55 9.86 12.54
C MET A 1 4.14 11.23 12.01
N LYS A 2 5.08 12.15 11.79
CA LYS A 2 4.83 13.48 11.20
C LYS A 2 5.57 13.55 9.87
N TYR A 3 4.91 14.02 8.81
CA TYR A 3 5.51 14.17 7.48
C TYR A 3 5.81 15.66 7.21
N ARG A 4 6.94 15.93 6.57
CA ARG A 4 7.26 17.24 6.00
C ARG A 4 6.92 17.19 4.51
N ILE A 5 5.95 17.99 4.09
CA ILE A 5 5.60 18.15 2.68
C ILE A 5 6.45 19.30 2.13
N GLN A 6 6.96 19.15 0.90
CA GLN A 6 7.72 20.16 0.19
C GLN A 6 7.50 19.98 -1.31
N HIS A 7 7.45 21.07 -2.08
CA HIS A 7 7.45 20.97 -3.52
C HIS A 7 8.81 20.43 -4.00
N ALA A 8 8.80 19.63 -5.08
CA ALA A 8 10.02 19.03 -5.61
C ALA A 8 11.00 20.08 -6.18
N ASP A 9 10.48 21.23 -6.60
CA ASP A 9 11.25 22.39 -7.10
C ASP A 9 11.70 23.34 -5.98
N GLY A 10 11.35 23.06 -4.72
CA GLY A 10 11.68 23.90 -3.57
C GLY A 10 10.78 25.13 -3.40
N HIS A 11 9.74 25.32 -4.23
CA HIS A 11 8.81 26.42 -4.03
C HIS A 11 8.03 26.29 -2.70
N PRO A 12 7.69 27.44 -2.07
CA PRO A 12 6.94 27.43 -0.84
C PRO A 12 5.54 26.86 -1.08
N ILE A 13 5.10 26.05 -0.11
CA ILE A 13 3.74 25.56 -0.05
C ILE A 13 2.79 26.73 0.17
N HIS A 14 1.64 26.70 -0.50
CA HIS A 14 0.60 27.69 -0.28
C HIS A 14 0.13 27.64 1.19
N PRO A 15 0.14 28.76 1.94
CA PRO A 15 -0.09 28.76 3.39
C PRO A 15 -1.47 28.24 3.79
N ASP A 16 -2.49 28.44 2.95
CA ASP A 16 -3.87 28.01 3.21
C ASP A 16 -4.20 26.61 2.64
N ALA A 17 -3.25 25.96 1.97
CA ALA A 17 -3.50 24.65 1.39
C ALA A 17 -3.53 23.57 2.50
N GLN A 18 -4.60 22.78 2.51
CA GLN A 18 -4.70 21.62 3.37
C GLN A 18 -4.22 20.39 2.61
N TYR A 19 -3.24 19.71 3.18
CA TYR A 19 -2.68 18.49 2.61
C TYR A 19 -3.18 17.27 3.36
N PHE A 20 -3.80 16.36 2.63
CA PHE A 20 -4.24 15.07 3.14
C PHE A 20 -3.41 13.95 2.50
N VAL A 21 -2.65 13.23 3.33
CA VAL A 21 -1.71 12.19 2.86
C VAL A 21 -2.28 10.80 3.14
N LEU A 22 -2.33 9.98 2.10
CA LEU A 22 -2.88 8.63 2.13
C LEU A 22 -1.79 7.57 1.93
N ARG A 23 -1.78 6.54 2.78
CA ARG A 23 -0.82 5.42 2.71
C ARG A 23 -1.41 4.22 1.97
N LEU A 24 -1.27 4.21 0.65
CA LEU A 24 -1.86 3.16 -0.19
C LEU A 24 -1.31 1.75 0.14
N ASP A 25 -0.08 1.65 0.63
CA ASP A 25 0.59 0.38 0.96
C ASP A 25 -0.12 -0.36 2.10
N SER A 26 -0.43 0.35 3.19
CA SER A 26 -0.94 -0.25 4.42
C SER A 26 -2.44 -0.06 4.64
N ASP A 27 -3.01 1.05 4.17
CA ASP A 27 -4.39 1.42 4.41
C ASP A 27 -5.30 0.99 3.23
N PRO A 28 -6.25 0.05 3.44
CA PRO A 28 -7.20 -0.33 2.39
C PRO A 28 -8.18 0.79 2.02
N HIS A 29 -8.54 1.68 2.95
CA HIS A 29 -9.45 2.80 2.67
C HIS A 29 -8.78 3.87 1.81
N ALA A 30 -7.48 4.08 2.01
CA ALA A 30 -6.66 4.94 1.16
C ALA A 30 -6.74 4.53 -0.32
N ARG A 31 -6.82 3.23 -0.62
CA ARG A 31 -6.95 2.73 -2.00
C ARG A 31 -8.31 3.03 -2.59
N VAL A 32 -9.37 2.88 -1.81
CA VAL A 32 -10.74 3.24 -2.22
C VAL A 32 -10.81 4.74 -2.51
N ALA A 33 -10.26 5.57 -1.62
CA ALA A 33 -10.19 7.01 -1.81
C ALA A 33 -9.38 7.39 -3.07
N ALA A 34 -8.25 6.72 -3.33
CA ALA A 34 -7.46 6.95 -4.54
C ALA A 34 -8.21 6.58 -5.82
N MET A 35 -8.93 5.45 -5.83
CA MET A 35 -9.75 5.04 -6.97
C MET A 35 -10.92 6.01 -7.22
N ALA A 36 -11.58 6.46 -6.15
CA ALA A 36 -12.66 7.45 -6.26
C ALA A 36 -12.13 8.79 -6.80
N TYR A 37 -10.96 9.22 -6.33
CA TYR A 37 -10.33 10.44 -6.84
C TYR A 37 -9.92 10.30 -8.30
N ALA A 38 -9.30 9.18 -8.68
CA ALA A 38 -8.93 8.87 -10.07
C ALA A 38 -10.15 8.95 -11.01
N ALA A 39 -11.29 8.37 -10.59
CA ALA A 39 -12.53 8.48 -11.34
C ALA A 39 -13.00 9.94 -11.48
N SER A 40 -12.92 10.73 -10.40
CA SER A 40 -13.36 12.12 -10.39
C SER A 40 -12.52 13.03 -11.30
N VAL A 41 -11.20 12.81 -11.37
CA VAL A 41 -10.29 13.67 -12.15
C VAL A 41 -10.07 13.18 -13.58
N ARG A 42 -10.62 12.02 -13.96
CA ARG A 42 -10.33 11.37 -15.25
C ARG A 42 -10.58 12.27 -16.47
N HIS A 43 -11.63 13.09 -16.42
CA HIS A 43 -11.94 14.00 -17.52
C HIS A 43 -10.91 15.13 -17.63
N ASP A 44 -10.50 15.71 -16.49
CA ASP A 44 -9.65 16.90 -16.45
C ASP A 44 -8.16 16.55 -16.50
N ASN A 45 -7.78 15.38 -15.98
CA ASN A 45 -6.42 14.86 -15.96
C ASN A 45 -6.41 13.31 -16.09
N PRO A 46 -6.58 12.79 -17.31
CA PRO A 46 -6.62 11.34 -17.56
C PRO A 46 -5.29 10.65 -17.23
N GLN A 47 -4.16 11.36 -17.35
CA GLN A 47 -2.84 10.81 -17.02
C GLN A 47 -2.74 10.50 -15.52
N LEU A 48 -3.07 11.48 -14.67
CA LEU A 48 -3.05 11.28 -13.21
C LEU A 48 -4.01 10.17 -12.78
N ALA A 49 -5.21 10.12 -13.38
CA ALA A 49 -6.16 9.04 -13.10
C ALA A 49 -5.56 7.65 -13.39
N GLY A 50 -4.94 7.47 -14.56
CA GLY A 50 -4.30 6.21 -14.94
C GLY A 50 -3.11 5.83 -14.05
N GLU A 51 -2.32 6.82 -13.61
CA GLU A 51 -1.21 6.61 -12.67
C GLU A 51 -1.70 6.12 -11.31
N LEU A 52 -2.75 6.74 -10.75
CA LEU A 52 -3.36 6.33 -9.49
C LEU A 52 -3.92 4.91 -9.55
N GLU A 53 -4.63 4.56 -10.61
CA GLU A 53 -5.17 3.22 -10.83
C GLU A 53 -4.08 2.16 -10.93
N THR A 54 -3.04 2.47 -11.71
CA THR A 54 -1.86 1.60 -11.85
C THR A 54 -1.18 1.38 -10.49
N TRP A 55 -1.06 2.42 -9.68
CA TRP A 55 -0.44 2.32 -8.36
C TRP A 55 -1.25 1.43 -7.42
N VAL A 56 -2.58 1.64 -7.35
CA VAL A 56 -3.47 0.80 -6.54
C VAL A 56 -3.42 -0.66 -6.99
N ALA A 57 -3.47 -0.93 -8.30
CA ALA A 57 -3.40 -2.28 -8.86
C ALA A 57 -2.09 -2.98 -8.49
N ARG A 58 -0.95 -2.29 -8.60
CA ARG A 58 0.36 -2.84 -8.18
C ARG A 58 0.34 -3.25 -6.71
N ILE A 59 -0.15 -2.39 -5.83
CA ILE A 59 -0.18 -2.68 -4.39
C ILE A 59 -1.04 -3.90 -4.08
N ILE A 60 -2.20 -4.03 -4.73
CA ILE A 60 -3.07 -5.19 -4.55
C ILE A 60 -2.35 -6.45 -5.02
N MET A 61 -1.73 -6.43 -6.21
CA MET A 61 -1.07 -7.60 -6.78
C MET A 61 0.13 -8.09 -5.94
N PHE A 62 0.92 -7.16 -5.38
CA PHE A 62 2.06 -7.50 -4.52
C PHE A 62 1.66 -8.02 -3.13
N ARG A 63 0.47 -7.67 -2.60
CA ARG A 63 0.00 -8.27 -1.34
C ARG A 63 -0.45 -9.71 -1.51
N THR A 64 -0.97 -10.09 -2.69
CA THR A 64 -1.45 -11.45 -2.96
C THR A 64 -0.30 -12.46 -3.11
N THR A 65 0.87 -12.03 -3.58
CA THR A 65 2.05 -12.90 -3.74
C THR A 65 2.81 -13.16 -2.44
N LEU A 66 2.77 -12.25 -1.46
CA LEU A 66 3.45 -12.42 -0.17
C LEU A 66 2.72 -13.35 0.81
N VAL A 67 1.42 -13.57 0.64
CA VAL A 67 0.64 -14.49 1.50
C VAL A 67 0.90 -15.95 1.14
N LYS A 68 1.12 -16.28 -0.14
CA LYS A 68 1.32 -17.68 -0.59
C LYS A 68 2.63 -18.32 -0.10
N ASN A 69 3.62 -17.54 0.33
CA ASN A 69 4.93 -18.06 0.76
C ASN A 69 5.11 -18.17 2.29
N ARG A 70 4.06 -17.93 3.09
CA ARG A 70 4.13 -18.04 4.57
C ARG A 70 3.57 -19.34 5.15
N THR A 71 3.03 -20.23 4.32
CA THR A 71 2.68 -21.60 4.70
C THR A 71 3.64 -22.58 4.04
N GLY A 72 4.90 -22.56 4.49
CA GLY A 72 5.78 -23.72 4.36
C GLY A 72 5.32 -24.81 5.34
N PRO A 73 5.57 -26.10 5.06
CA PRO A 73 5.12 -27.19 5.92
C PRO A 73 5.70 -27.01 7.32
N ALA A 74 4.85 -27.20 8.34
CA ALA A 74 5.30 -27.30 9.72
C ALA A 74 6.39 -28.38 9.79
N GLU A 75 7.58 -28.00 10.28
CA GLU A 75 8.62 -28.96 10.63
C GLU A 75 7.98 -29.99 11.58
N ALA A 76 7.95 -31.24 11.12
CA ALA A 76 7.55 -32.37 11.95
C ALA A 76 8.61 -32.53 13.03
N ASP A 77 8.20 -32.32 14.28
CA ASP A 77 8.98 -32.66 15.47
C ASP A 77 9.05 -34.18 15.58
N PRO A 78 10.24 -34.82 15.52
CA PRO A 78 10.31 -36.26 15.67
C PRO A 78 10.17 -36.63 17.15
N GLU A 79 9.02 -37.22 17.50
CA GLU A 79 8.93 -38.04 18.71
C GLU A 79 9.78 -39.31 18.57
N GLU A 80 10.89 -39.37 19.29
CA GLU A 80 11.55 -40.59 19.79
C GLU A 80 12.26 -40.19 21.10
N GLY A 81 12.19 -40.88 22.23
CA GLY A 81 11.63 -42.18 22.58
C GLY A 81 11.87 -42.40 24.08
N GLU A 82 11.12 -43.33 24.64
CA GLU A 82 11.10 -43.78 26.03
C GLU A 82 12.49 -43.86 26.70
N ARG A 83 12.59 -43.27 27.90
CA ARG A 83 13.57 -43.71 28.91
C ARG A 83 12.82 -44.30 30.10
N SER A 84 12.55 -45.60 29.99
CA SER A 84 12.40 -46.49 31.15
C SER A 84 13.72 -47.21 31.37
N ALA A 85 14.38 -46.95 32.49
CA ALA A 85 15.23 -47.87 33.26
C ALA A 85 15.73 -47.17 34.53
#